data_AF-A0A2G9P4C5-F1
#
_entry.id   AF-A0A2G9P4C5-F1
#
_cell.length_a   1.000
_cell.length_b   1.000
_cell.length_c   1.000
_cell.angle_alpha   90.00
_cell.angle_beta   90.00
_cell.angle_gamma   90.00
#
_symmetry.space_group_name_H-M   'P 1'
#
loop_
_entity.id
_entity.type
_entity.pdbx_description
1 polymer ?
#
loop_
_entity_poly.entity_id
_entity_poly.type
_entity_poly.pdbx_seq_one_letter_code
_entity_poly.pdbx_strand_id
1 'polypeptide(L)'
;MDAMIFSSLTLDLEIVISLFLLVWVYSWAKGNLGSPKLAIIFAAIIVYLTVSQHRELIWFGVILFLLATFGKELLAKFMVYEAQ
;
A
#
# COMPACT_ATOMS: atom_id res chain seq x y z
N MET A 1 11.41 -6.75 -29.38
CA MET A 1 10.79 -5.41 -29.23
C MET A 1 9.80 -5.44 -28.07
N ASP A 2 8.95 -6.47 -27.97
CA ASP A 2 7.96 -6.60 -26.88
C ASP A 2 8.58 -6.70 -25.49
N ALA A 3 9.68 -7.45 -25.30
CA ALA A 3 10.37 -7.55 -24.01
C ALA A 3 10.88 -6.21 -23.46
N MET A 4 11.25 -5.27 -24.35
CA MET A 4 11.70 -3.93 -23.95
C MET A 4 10.51 -3.09 -23.46
N ILE A 5 9.37 -3.18 -24.15
CA ILE A 5 8.11 -2.51 -23.77
C ILE A 5 7.58 -3.04 -22.43
N PHE A 6 7.62 -4.36 -22.20
CA PHE A 6 7.20 -4.93 -20.92
C PHE A 6 8.09 -4.47 -19.75
N SER A 7 9.39 -4.31 -19.99
CA SER A 7 10.34 -3.86 -18.96
C SER A 7 10.07 -2.41 -18.51
N SER A 8 9.77 -1.50 -19.45
CA SER A 8 9.44 -0.11 -19.13
C SER A 8 8.10 0.00 -18.41
N LEU A 9 7.08 -0.73 -18.89
CA LEU A 9 5.75 -0.69 -18.30
C LEU A 9 5.73 -1.25 -16.88
N THR A 10 6.54 -2.28 -16.61
CA THR A 10 6.68 -2.85 -15.25
C THR A 10 7.38 -1.88 -14.31
N LEU A 11 8.43 -1.19 -14.77
CA LEU A 11 9.14 -0.17 -13.98
C LEU A 11 8.24 1.02 -13.66
N ASP A 12 7.50 1.53 -14.64
CA ASP A 12 6.58 2.65 -14.45
C ASP A 12 5.49 2.28 -13.43
N LEU A 13 4.93 1.07 -13.54
CA LEU A 13 3.91 0.58 -12.62
C LEU A 13 4.47 0.42 -11.20
N GLU A 14 5.68 -0.10 -11.05
CA GLU A 14 6.36 -0.25 -9.76
C GLU A 14 6.61 1.10 -9.10
N ILE A 15 7.04 2.11 -9.85
CA ILE A 15 7.24 3.48 -9.33
C ILE A 15 5.91 4.05 -8.82
N VAL A 16 4.84 3.93 -9.61
CA VAL A 16 3.50 4.42 -9.24
C VAL A 16 3.00 3.74 -7.96
N ILE A 17 3.13 2.41 -7.87
CA ILE A 17 2.72 1.65 -6.68
C ILE A 17 3.57 2.03 -5.46
N SER A 18 4.87 2.25 -5.64
CA SER A 18 5.79 2.64 -4.57
C SER A 18 5.44 4.01 -3.98
N LEU A 19 5.13 4.99 -4.84
CA LEU A 19 4.69 6.32 -4.42
C LEU A 19 3.35 6.25 -3.69
N PHE A 20 2.42 5.43 -4.19
CA PHE A 20 1.13 5.24 -3.56
C PHE A 20 1.26 4.61 -2.16
N LEU A 21 2.09 3.57 -2.03
CA LEU A 21 2.43 2.96 -0.75
C LEU A 21 3.06 3.97 0.20
N LEU A 22 3.97 4.82 -0.27
CA LEU A 22 4.59 5.86 0.57
C LEU A 22 3.58 6.83 1.15
N VAL A 23 2.70 7.36 0.31
CA VAL A 23 1.66 8.30 0.76
C VAL A 23 0.72 7.62 1.73
N TRP A 24 0.32 6.38 1.46
CA TRP A 24 -0.58 5.64 2.33
C TRP A 24 0.05 5.29 3.67
N VAL A 25 1.23 4.69 3.68
CA VAL A 25 1.96 4.34 4.91
C VAL A 25 2.25 5.60 5.71
N TYR A 26 2.60 6.71 5.07
CA TYR A 26 2.77 8.00 5.74
C TYR A 26 1.48 8.50 6.38
N SER A 27 0.35 8.44 5.67
CA SER A 27 -0.96 8.85 6.20
C SER A 27 -1.35 8.01 7.43
N TRP A 28 -1.20 6.69 7.32
CA TRP A 28 -1.41 5.76 8.42
C TRP A 28 -0.46 6.06 9.59
N ALA A 29 0.84 6.21 9.32
CA ALA A 29 1.86 6.47 10.34
C ALA A 29 1.62 7.79 11.05
N LYS A 30 1.22 8.85 10.32
CA LYS A 30 0.90 10.15 10.89
C LYS A 30 -0.27 10.07 11.88
N GLY A 31 -1.27 9.24 11.62
CA GLY A 31 -2.41 9.01 12.51
C GLY A 31 -2.07 8.20 13.76
N ASN A 32 -1.01 7.38 13.74
CA ASN A 32 -0.66 6.46 14.84
C ASN A 32 0.57 6.89 15.67
N LEU A 33 1.58 7.52 15.06
CA LEU A 33 2.86 7.85 15.71
C LEU A 33 2.89 9.24 16.36
N GLY A 34 1.89 10.09 16.13
CA GLY A 34 1.76 11.41 16.76
C GLY A 34 2.79 12.46 16.34
N SER A 35 3.86 12.08 15.62
CA SER A 35 4.91 12.98 15.13
C SER A 35 5.07 12.87 13.61
N PRO A 36 4.84 13.97 12.85
CA PRO A 36 5.00 13.97 11.40
C PRO A 36 6.41 13.62 10.93
N LYS A 37 7.43 14.03 11.70
CA LYS A 37 8.84 13.75 11.39
C LYS A 37 9.17 12.26 11.55
N LEU A 38 8.62 11.60 12.57
CA LEU A 38 8.81 10.16 12.75
C LEU A 38 8.00 9.37 11.71
N ALA A 39 6.79 9.85 11.38
CA ALA A 39 5.93 9.21 10.39
C ALA A 39 6.55 9.18 8.98
N ILE A 40 7.19 10.27 8.53
CA ILE A 40 7.83 10.30 7.20
C ILE A 40 9.06 9.38 7.14
N ILE A 41 9.87 9.35 8.20
CA ILE A 41 11.03 8.46 8.29
C ILE A 41 10.58 7.00 8.30
N PHE A 42 9.57 6.67 9.11
CA PHE A 42 9.00 5.33 9.17
C PHE A 42 8.42 4.88 7.82
N ALA A 43 7.64 5.75 7.17
CA ALA A 43 7.06 5.43 5.86
C ALA A 43 8.12 5.22 4.78
N ALA A 44 9.17 6.04 4.75
CA ALA A 44 10.28 5.87 3.82
C ALA A 44 11.02 4.54 4.04
N ILE A 45 11.27 4.15 5.30
CA ILE A 45 11.90 2.87 5.64
C ILE A 45 11.04 1.69 5.18
N ILE A 46 9.74 1.70 5.49
CA ILE A 46 8.81 0.62 5.10
C ILE A 46 8.76 0.49 3.58
N VAL A 47 8.59 1.59 2.85
CA VAL A 47 8.53 1.56 1.38
C VAL A 47 9.85 1.09 0.79
N TYR A 48 10.99 1.59 1.28
CA TYR A 48 12.29 1.17 0.80
C TYR A 48 12.51 -0.33 0.98
N LEU A 49 12.21 -0.87 2.16
CA LEU A 49 12.33 -2.31 2.43
C LEU A 49 11.38 -3.13 1.56
N THR A 50 10.13 -2.67 1.40
CA THR A 50 9.11 -3.37 0.62
C THR A 50 9.46 -3.38 -0.87
N VAL A 51 9.93 -2.27 -1.42
CA VAL A 51 10.20 -2.15 -2.87
C VAL A 51 11.56 -2.70 -3.23
N SER A 52 12.59 -2.47 -2.40
CA SER A 52 13.97 -2.80 -2.75
C SER A 52 14.41 -4.19 -2.29
N GLN A 53 13.91 -4.69 -1.16
CA GLN A 53 14.37 -5.98 -0.60
C GLN A 53 13.37 -7.12 -0.83
N HIS A 54 12.08 -6.82 -0.87
CA HIS A 54 11.03 -7.84 -0.85
C HIS A 54 9.87 -7.45 -1.77
N ARG A 55 10.12 -7.48 -3.08
CA ARG A 55 9.15 -7.07 -4.11
C ARG A 55 7.81 -7.81 -4.00
N GLU A 56 7.83 -9.04 -3.50
CA GLU A 56 6.66 -9.87 -3.19
C GLU A 56 5.76 -9.26 -2.09
N LEU A 57 6.33 -8.51 -1.14
CA LEU A 57 5.58 -7.84 -0.07
C LEU A 57 4.79 -6.64 -0.56
N ILE A 58 5.10 -6.10 -1.76
CA ILE A 58 4.31 -5.04 -2.39
C ILE A 58 2.85 -5.49 -2.51
N TRP A 59 2.61 -6.72 -2.99
CA TRP A 59 1.26 -7.27 -3.14
C TRP A 59 0.56 -7.48 -1.79
N PHE A 60 1.30 -7.89 -0.75
CA PHE A 60 0.76 -7.94 0.62
C PHE A 60 0.34 -6.56 1.12
N GLY A 61 1.16 -5.53 0.88
CA GLY A 61 0.84 -4.14 1.20
C GLY A 61 -0.41 -3.65 0.48
N VAL A 62 -0.57 -4.00 -0.80
CA VAL A 62 -1.77 -3.67 -1.59
C VAL A 62 -3.02 -4.38 -1.05
N ILE A 63 -2.93 -5.66 -0.68
CA ILE A 63 -4.06 -6.40 -0.10
C ILE A 63 -4.46 -5.81 1.25
N LEU A 64 -3.48 -5.51 2.11
CA LEU A 64 -3.72 -4.85 3.41
C LEU A 64 -4.33 -3.46 3.22
N PHE A 65 -3.86 -2.69 2.24
CA PHE A 65 -4.44 -1.39 1.86
C PHE A 65 -5.92 -1.52 1.49
N LEU A 66 -6.24 -2.48 0.61
CA LEU A 66 -7.63 -2.72 0.18
C LEU A 66 -8.50 -3.16 1.36
N LEU A 67 -8.01 -4.03 2.23
CA LEU A 67 -8.73 -4.42 3.45
C LEU A 67 -8.91 -3.25 4.43
N ALA A 68 -7.89 -2.43 4.65
CA ALA A 68 -7.97 -1.30 5.57
C ALA A 68 -8.92 -0.21 5.06
N THR A 69 -8.96 -0.01 3.73
CA THR A 69 -9.78 1.01 3.07
C THR A 69 -11.23 0.58 2.91
N PHE A 70 -11.47 -0.64 2.42
CA PHE A 70 -12.79 -1.14 2.06
C PHE A 70 -13.36 -2.16 3.06
N GLY A 71 -12.54 -2.74 3.94
CA GLY A 71 -12.96 -3.82 4.83
C GLY A 71 -14.05 -3.42 5.81
N LYS A 72 -14.09 -2.15 6.25
CA LYS A 72 -15.17 -1.66 7.13
C LYS A 72 -16.51 -1.64 6.41
N GLU A 73 -16.54 -1.24 5.14
CA GLU A 73 -17.76 -1.21 4.33
C GLU A 73 -18.22 -2.62 3.93
N LEU A 74 -17.28 -3.51 3.60
CA LEU A 74 -17.58 -4.90 3.29
C LEU A 74 -18.10 -5.67 4.50
N LEU A 75 -17.48 -5.51 5.68
CA LEU A 75 -17.98 -6.12 6.92
C LEU A 75 -19.35 -5.58 7.33
N ALA A 76 -19.59 -4.28 7.18
CA ALA A 76 -20.89 -3.69 7.43
C ALA A 76 -21.97 -4.30 6.50
N LYS A 77 -21.63 -4.51 5.22
CA LYS A 77 -22.55 -5.11 4.24
C LYS A 77 -22.82 -6.59 4.50
N PHE A 78 -21.81 -7.35 4.96
CA PHE A 78 -21.98 -8.77 5.34
C PHE A 78 -22.86 -8.94 6.59
N MET A 79 -22.66 -8.11 7.63
CA MET A 79 -23.47 -8.15 8.85
C MET A 79 -24.95 -7.81 8.60
N VAL A 80 -25.22 -6.90 7.67
CA VAL A 80 -26.60 -6.54 7.29
C VAL A 80 -27.28 -7.66 6.48
N TYR A 81 -26.51 -8.43 5.69
CA TYR A 81 -27.04 -9.52 4.88
C TYR A 81 -27.40 -10.76 5.72
N GLU A 82 -26.66 -11.07 6.80
CA GLU A 82 -27.03 -12.16 7.72
C GLU A 82 -28.19 -11.82 8.67
N ALA A 83 -28.60 -10.55 8.74
CA ALA A 83 -29.70 -10.09 9.58
C ALA A 83 -31.07 -10.06 8.85
N GLN A 84 -31.12 -10.42 7.56
CA GLN A 84 -32.33 -10.58 6.75
C GLN A 84 -32.69 -12.05 6.59
#